data_AF-A0A140D099-F1
#
_entry.id   AF-A0A140D099-F1
#
_cell.length_a   1.000
_cell.length_b   1.000
_cell.length_c   1.000
_cell.angle_alpha   90.00
_cell.angle_beta   90.00
_cell.angle_gamma   90.00
#
_symmetry.space_group_name_H-M   'P 1'
#
loop_
_entity.id
_entity.type
_entity.pdbx_description
1 polymer ?
#
loop_
_entity_poly.entity_id
_entity_poly.type
_entity_poly.pdbx_seq_one_letter_code
_entity_poly.pdbx_strand_id
1 'polypeptide(L)'
;MKNFVLILVLGILIFGNFASAIDLKWKRAGCEQICGNNCLVIYICCGNGCCLLTQICCGNGCCGPSQKCCGNGCCGPSQKCCGNGCCGPTEFCCGNACCTIMQT
;
A
#
# COMPACT_ATOMS: atom_id res chain seq x y z
N MET A 1 -22.09 -17.64 40.22
CA MET A 1 -20.78 -17.52 39.53
C MET A 1 -20.87 -17.71 38.01
N LYS A 2 -21.62 -18.70 37.50
CA LYS A 2 -21.81 -18.95 36.05
C LYS A 2 -22.30 -17.70 35.27
N ASN A 3 -23.27 -16.98 35.82
CA ASN A 3 -23.90 -15.83 35.13
C ASN A 3 -22.96 -14.63 35.04
N PHE A 4 -22.08 -14.43 36.02
CA PHE A 4 -21.11 -13.33 36.01
C PHE A 4 -20.05 -13.54 34.93
N VAL A 5 -19.58 -14.77 34.76
CA VAL A 5 -18.64 -15.15 33.69
C VAL A 5 -19.29 -14.96 32.32
N LEU A 6 -20.57 -15.31 32.17
CA LEU A 6 -21.30 -15.15 30.91
C LEU A 6 -21.39 -13.68 30.48
N ILE A 7 -21.70 -12.78 31.41
CA ILE A 7 -21.80 -11.33 31.18
C ILE A 7 -20.44 -10.75 30.76
N LEU A 8 -19.36 -11.22 31.40
CA LEU A 8 -18.00 -10.77 31.11
C LEU A 8 -17.54 -11.21 29.71
N VAL A 9 -17.84 -12.45 29.32
CA VAL A 9 -17.54 -12.98 27.97
C VAL A 9 -18.34 -12.25 26.88
N LEU A 10 -19.63 -12.01 27.10
CA LEU A 10 -20.48 -11.24 26.19
C LEU A 10 -19.96 -9.80 26.03
N GLY A 11 -19.54 -9.16 27.13
CA GLY A 11 -18.92 -7.84 27.10
C GLY A 11 -17.66 -7.81 26.21
N ILE A 12 -16.72 -8.74 26.41
CA ILE A 12 -15.48 -8.80 25.61
C ILE A 12 -15.78 -9.03 24.12
N LEU A 13 -16.72 -9.92 23.79
CA LEU A 13 -17.14 -10.18 22.40
C LEU A 13 -17.72 -8.94 21.74
N ILE A 14 -18.56 -8.20 22.47
CA ILE A 14 -19.18 -6.97 21.96
C ILE A 14 -18.12 -5.89 21.78
N PHE A 15 -17.31 -5.61 22.81
CA PHE A 15 -16.25 -4.59 22.74
C PHE A 15 -15.18 -4.90 21.68
N GLY A 16 -14.78 -6.17 21.54
CA GLY A 16 -13.84 -6.61 20.52
C GLY A 16 -14.39 -6.42 19.10
N ASN A 17 -15.68 -6.70 18.90
CA ASN A 17 -16.36 -6.50 17.61
C ASN A 17 -16.58 -5.02 17.27
N PHE A 18 -16.76 -4.16 18.27
CA PHE A 18 -16.80 -2.71 18.08
C PHE A 18 -15.41 -2.16 17.73
N ALA A 19 -14.34 -2.58 18.39
CA ALA A 19 -12.99 -2.12 18.11
C ALA A 19 -12.54 -2.43 16.67
N SER A 20 -12.84 -3.63 16.17
CA SER A 20 -12.54 -4.03 14.80
C SER A 20 -13.37 -3.26 13.76
N ALA A 21 -14.63 -2.97 14.04
CA ALA A 21 -15.47 -2.15 13.18
C ALA A 21 -15.00 -0.68 13.12
N ILE A 22 -14.48 -0.14 14.23
CA ILE A 22 -13.94 1.21 14.31
C ILE A 22 -12.66 1.33 13.49
N ASP A 23 -11.75 0.37 13.56
CA ASP A 23 -10.48 0.36 12.79
C ASP A 23 -10.72 0.41 11.27
N LEU A 24 -11.61 -0.44 10.76
CA LEU A 24 -12.04 -0.44 9.35
C LEU A 24 -12.68 0.90 8.92
N LYS A 25 -13.42 1.53 9.84
CA LYS A 25 -14.12 2.79 9.60
C LYS A 25 -13.17 3.99 9.58
N TRP A 26 -12.14 4.02 10.42
CA TRP A 26 -11.09 5.05 10.35
C TRP A 26 -10.22 4.90 9.09
N LYS A 27 -9.89 3.67 8.70
CA LYS A 27 -9.16 3.42 7.46
C LYS A 27 -9.94 3.87 6.22
N ARG A 28 -11.27 3.70 6.23
CA ARG A 28 -12.18 4.19 5.19
C ARG A 28 -12.40 5.71 5.25
N ALA A 29 -12.59 6.29 6.44
CA ALA A 29 -12.82 7.73 6.62
C ALA A 29 -11.59 8.58 6.27
N GLY A 30 -10.38 8.09 6.58
CA GLY A 30 -9.14 8.72 6.13
C GLY A 30 -9.01 8.70 4.61
N CYS A 31 -9.44 7.61 3.97
CA CYS A 31 -9.46 7.51 2.52
C CYS A 31 -10.43 8.49 1.84
N GLU A 32 -11.63 8.64 2.38
CA GLU A 32 -12.68 9.53 1.85
C GLU A 32 -12.29 11.02 1.95
N GLN A 33 -11.62 11.40 3.04
CA GLN A 33 -11.08 12.75 3.26
C GLN A 33 -9.87 13.08 2.36
N ILE A 34 -9.05 12.08 2.01
CA ILE A 34 -7.78 12.29 1.31
C ILE A 34 -7.90 12.09 -0.20
N CYS A 35 -8.72 11.13 -0.65
CA CYS A 35 -8.82 10.76 -2.07
C CYS A 35 -10.18 11.12 -2.70
N GLY A 36 -11.03 11.80 -1.94
CA GLY A 36 -12.40 12.15 -2.33
C GLY A 36 -13.36 10.96 -2.32
N ASN A 37 -14.65 11.27 -2.40
CA ASN A 37 -15.79 10.33 -2.30
C ASN A 37 -15.85 9.23 -3.38
N ASN A 38 -14.80 9.02 -4.17
CA ASN A 38 -14.76 8.08 -5.29
C ASN A 38 -13.84 6.87 -5.06
N CYS A 39 -13.17 6.77 -3.92
CA CYS A 39 -12.45 5.55 -3.53
C CYS A 39 -13.46 4.45 -3.15
N LEU A 40 -13.87 3.66 -4.13
CA LEU A 40 -14.68 2.47 -3.91
C LEU A 40 -13.92 1.48 -3.00
N VAL A 41 -14.62 0.49 -2.40
CA VAL A 41 -14.02 -0.47 -1.46
C VAL A 41 -12.83 -1.27 -2.04
N ILE A 42 -12.70 -1.29 -3.37
CA ILE A 42 -11.59 -1.93 -4.09
C ILE A 42 -10.36 -1.05 -4.25
N TYR A 43 -10.31 0.14 -3.62
CA TYR A 43 -9.20 1.08 -3.71
C TYR A 43 -8.51 1.29 -2.34
N ILE A 44 -7.20 1.57 -2.38
CA ILE A 44 -6.35 2.02 -1.29
C ILE A 44 -5.94 3.48 -1.53
N CYS A 45 -5.60 4.22 -0.48
CA CYS A 45 -5.23 5.62 -0.58
C CYS A 45 -3.71 5.81 -0.53
N CYS A 46 -3.16 6.47 -1.54
CA CYS A 46 -1.73 6.72 -1.69
C CYS A 46 -1.49 8.21 -1.94
N GLY A 47 -0.99 8.93 -0.94
CA GLY A 47 -0.83 10.38 -1.02
C GLY A 47 -2.19 11.05 -1.24
N ASN A 48 -2.35 11.78 -2.34
CA ASN A 48 -3.59 12.50 -2.69
C ASN A 48 -4.54 11.72 -3.64
N GLY A 49 -4.34 10.40 -3.84
CA GLY A 49 -5.08 9.65 -4.85
C GLY A 49 -5.48 8.22 -4.47
N CYS A 50 -6.48 7.69 -5.17
CA CYS A 50 -6.97 6.32 -5.07
C CYS A 50 -6.19 5.36 -5.99
N CYS A 51 -5.68 4.27 -5.43
CA CYS A 51 -5.05 3.18 -6.16
C CYS A 51 -5.87 1.91 -6.00
N LEU A 52 -5.86 0.99 -6.96
CA LEU A 52 -6.58 -0.28 -6.79
C LEU A 52 -5.97 -1.10 -5.65
N LEU A 53 -6.74 -2.00 -5.03
CA LEU A 53 -6.26 -2.89 -3.96
C LEU A 53 -5.15 -3.84 -4.44
N THR A 54 -5.12 -4.10 -5.74
CA THR A 54 -4.05 -4.87 -6.40
C THR A 54 -2.80 -4.03 -6.69
N GLN A 55 -2.82 -2.73 -6.38
CA GLN A 55 -1.71 -1.81 -6.63
C GLN A 55 -0.98 -1.47 -5.32
N ILE A 56 0.24 -0.95 -5.47
CA ILE A 56 1.12 -0.55 -4.37
C ILE A 56 1.27 0.97 -4.39
N CYS A 57 1.23 1.62 -3.22
CA CYS A 57 1.51 3.03 -3.07
C CYS A 57 3.01 3.33 -3.21
N CYS A 58 3.40 4.17 -4.17
CA CYS A 58 4.76 4.65 -4.29
C CYS A 58 4.76 6.19 -4.40
N GLY A 59 5.04 6.86 -3.27
CA GLY A 59 4.90 8.30 -3.15
C GLY A 59 3.44 8.74 -3.31
N ASN A 60 3.18 9.60 -4.30
CA ASN A 60 1.85 10.11 -4.62
C ASN A 60 1.14 9.31 -5.73
N GLY A 61 1.72 8.19 -6.18
CA GLY A 61 1.24 7.40 -7.31
C GLY A 61 0.97 5.95 -6.97
N CYS A 62 0.31 5.28 -7.93
CA CYS A 62 -0.05 3.87 -7.85
C CYS A 62 0.82 3.03 -8.79
N CYS A 63 1.38 1.94 -8.28
CA CYS A 63 2.13 0.98 -9.07
C CYS A 63 1.37 -0.34 -9.19
N GLY A 64 1.46 -0.99 -10.35
CA GLY A 64 0.88 -2.30 -10.60
C GLY A 64 1.38 -3.38 -9.62
N PRO A 65 0.66 -4.50 -9.49
CA PRO A 65 0.98 -5.58 -8.54
C PRO A 65 2.36 -6.20 -8.75
N SER A 66 2.83 -6.24 -9.99
CA SER A 66 4.13 -6.80 -10.35
C SER A 66 5.25 -5.76 -10.36
N GLN A 67 4.92 -4.50 -10.05
CA GLN A 67 5.88 -3.40 -10.02
C GLN A 67 6.40 -3.17 -8.59
N LYS A 68 7.51 -2.47 -8.47
CA LYS A 68 8.11 -2.07 -7.18
C LYS A 68 8.32 -0.57 -7.10
N CYS A 69 8.25 -0.03 -5.88
CA CYS A 69 8.52 1.38 -5.64
C CYS A 69 10.00 1.71 -5.77
N CYS A 70 10.27 2.80 -6.47
CA CYS A 70 11.61 3.29 -6.71
C CYS A 70 11.64 4.82 -6.61
N GLY A 71 11.91 5.34 -5.42
CA GLY A 71 11.63 6.74 -5.10
C GLY A 71 10.15 7.06 -5.30
N ASN A 72 9.85 7.99 -6.20
CA ASN A 72 8.48 8.40 -6.55
C ASN A 72 7.90 7.64 -7.76
N GLY A 73 8.63 6.68 -8.32
CA GLY A 73 8.25 5.94 -9.53
C GLY A 73 7.98 4.45 -9.31
N CYS A 74 7.42 3.82 -10.35
CA CYS A 74 7.16 2.39 -10.42
C CYS A 74 8.16 1.71 -11.36
N CYS A 75 8.89 0.71 -10.87
CA CYS A 75 9.72 -0.14 -11.73
C CYS A 75 9.03 -1.46 -12.03
N GLY A 76 9.14 -1.93 -13.27
CA GLY A 76 8.70 -3.24 -13.69
C GLY A 76 9.41 -4.39 -12.96
N PRO A 77 8.85 -5.62 -13.02
CA PRO A 77 9.38 -6.78 -12.31
C PRO A 77 10.81 -7.14 -12.72
N SER A 78 11.13 -6.97 -14.00
CA SER A 78 12.47 -7.24 -14.56
C SER A 78 13.46 -6.08 -14.39
N GLN A 79 13.00 -4.93 -13.88
CA GLN A 79 13.82 -3.74 -13.72
C GLN A 79 14.45 -3.69 -12.33
N LYS A 80 15.58 -2.99 -12.17
CA LYS A 80 16.25 -2.75 -10.88
C LYS A 80 16.09 -1.29 -10.46
N CYS A 81 16.11 -1.09 -9.15
CA CYS A 81 16.05 0.25 -8.57
C CYS A 81 17.44 0.82 -8.40
N CYS A 82 17.74 1.93 -9.09
CA CYS A 82 19.00 2.64 -8.97
C CYS A 82 18.71 4.13 -8.73
N GLY A 83 18.88 4.58 -7.49
CA GLY A 83 18.43 5.89 -7.04
C GLY A 83 16.91 6.04 -7.16
N ASN A 84 16.48 7.09 -7.87
CA ASN A 84 15.06 7.36 -8.16
C ASN A 84 14.59 6.78 -9.51
N GLY A 85 15.44 6.02 -10.20
CA GLY A 85 15.19 5.50 -11.54
C GLY A 85 15.11 3.97 -11.61
N CYS A 86 14.54 3.50 -12.71
CA CYS A 86 14.41 2.08 -13.03
C CYS A 86 15.39 1.70 -14.13
N CYS A 87 16.27 0.74 -13.85
CA CYS A 87 17.19 0.19 -14.84
C CYS A 87 16.65 -1.11 -15.42
N GLY A 88 16.87 -1.32 -16.71
CA GLY A 88 16.51 -2.52 -17.44
C GLY A 88 17.20 -3.79 -16.91
N PRO A 89 16.73 -4.96 -17.36
CA PRO A 89 17.24 -6.26 -16.88
C PRO A 89 18.71 -6.49 -17.22
N THR A 90 19.20 -5.92 -18.34
CA THR A 90 20.59 -6.00 -18.80
C THR A 90 21.48 -4.91 -18.20
N GLU A 91 20.90 -4.00 -17.41
CA GLU A 91 21.59 -2.86 -16.83
C GLU A 91 21.88 -3.11 -15.33
N PHE A 92 22.85 -2.36 -14.80
CA PHE A 92 23.24 -2.36 -13.39
C PHE A 92 23.33 -0.94 -12.84
N CYS A 93 23.23 -0.82 -11.51
CA CYS A 93 23.36 0.48 -10.84
C CYS A 93 24.83 0.91 -10.81
N CYS A 94 25.14 2.05 -11.41
CA CYS A 94 26.40 2.75 -11.20
C CYS A 94 26.11 4.03 -10.41
N GLY A 95 26.06 3.91 -9.09
CA GLY A 95 25.53 4.95 -8.22
C GLY A 95 24.03 5.15 -8.44
N ASN A 96 23.63 6.38 -8.84
CA ASN A 96 22.23 6.76 -9.09
C ASN A 96 21.80 6.63 -10.55
N ALA A 97 22.64 6.06 -11.42
CA ALA A 97 22.38 5.90 -12.85
C ALA A 97 22.39 4.43 -13.29
N CYS A 98 21.77 4.16 -14.43
CA CYS A 98 21.81 2.87 -15.11
C CYS A 98 23.04 2.79 -16.01
N CYS A 99 23.79 1.71 -15.89
CA CYS A 99 24.91 1.40 -16.77
C CYS A 99 24.73 0.04 -17.43
N THR A 100 25.31 -0.08 -18.62
CA THR A 100 25.38 -1.29 -19.42
C THR A 100 26.84 -1.72 -19.53
N ILE A 101 27.07 -3.03 -19.62
CA ILE A 101 28.40 -3.55 -19.94
C ILE A 101 28.57 -3.31 -21.44
N MET A 102 29.28 -2.24 -21.80
CA MET A 102 29.73 -2.08 -23.18
C MET A 102 30.71 -3.22 -23.46
N GLN A 103 30.28 -4.23 -24.21
CA GLN A 103 31.20 -5.20 -24.79
C GLN A 103 31.96 -4.48 -25.91
N THR A 104 33.19 -4.05 -25.62
CA THR A 104 34.19 -3.72 -26.65
C THR A 104 34.83 -4.99 -27.18
#